data_AF-A0A368GRE7-F1
#
_entry.id   AF-A0A368GRE7-F1
#
_cell.length_a   1.000
_cell.length_b   1.000
_cell.length_c   1.000
_cell.angle_alpha   90.00
_cell.angle_beta   90.00
_cell.angle_gamma   90.00
#
_symmetry.space_group_name_H-M   'P 1'
#
loop_
_entity.id
_entity.type
_entity.pdbx_description
1 polymer ?
#
loop_
_entity_poly.entity_id
_entity_poly.type
_entity_poly.pdbx_seq_one_letter_code
_entity_poly.pdbx_strand_id
1 'polypeptide(L)'
;MLPPRQIGAFIFSCISMVTYALIIISIHKRRRHEPVLNGSFFRLCTINFFIDLAFFAQFNFFMRFRKYGLLNFFFEANPNLLVVLPGISLGIHYYLKFVVYISEVIIAANRLTAAIRPVSYEMVIL
;
A
#
# COMPACT_ATOMS: atom_id res chain seq x y z
N MET A 1 -18.20 -7.05 17.96
CA MET A 1 -17.04 -7.97 18.08
C MET A 1 -16.56 -8.38 16.69
N LEU A 2 -15.24 -8.39 16.44
CA LEU A 2 -14.70 -8.82 15.14
C LEU A 2 -14.78 -10.36 14.99
N PRO A 3 -15.19 -10.89 13.82
CA PRO A 3 -15.13 -12.32 13.55
C PRO A 3 -13.68 -12.84 13.65
N PRO A 4 -13.45 -14.07 14.16
CA PRO A 4 -12.09 -14.62 14.31
C PRO A 4 -11.25 -14.58 13.03
N ARG A 5 -11.87 -14.85 11.87
CA ARG A 5 -11.21 -14.79 10.55
C ARG A 5 -10.71 -13.37 10.20
N GLN A 6 -11.43 -12.35 10.62
CA GLN A 6 -11.09 -10.95 10.35
C GLN A 6 -9.97 -10.45 11.25
N ILE A 7 -9.93 -10.95 12.49
CA ILE A 7 -8.83 -10.71 13.43
C ILE A 7 -7.54 -11.34 12.89
N GLY A 8 -7.60 -12.61 12.45
CA GLY A 8 -6.46 -13.27 11.82
C GLY A 8 -5.93 -12.52 10.60
N ALA A 9 -6.83 -12.11 9.69
CA ALA A 9 -6.47 -11.32 8.52
C ALA A 9 -5.89 -9.95 8.89
N PHE A 10 -6.37 -9.31 9.97
CA PHE A 10 -5.82 -8.05 10.46
C PHE A 10 -4.39 -8.23 10.98
N ILE A 11 -4.16 -9.19 11.88
CA ILE A 11 -2.83 -9.48 12.43
C ILE A 11 -1.85 -9.81 11.31
N PHE A 12 -2.24 -10.67 10.38
CA PHE A 12 -1.43 -11.00 9.21
C PHE A 12 -1.08 -9.76 8.37
N SER A 13 -2.04 -8.88 8.13
CA SER A 13 -1.81 -7.64 7.38
C SER A 13 -0.89 -6.66 8.12
N CYS A 14 -0.98 -6.58 9.45
CA CYS A 14 -0.07 -5.77 10.27
C CYS A 14 1.36 -6.30 10.20
N ILE A 15 1.55 -7.61 10.38
CA ILE A 15 2.87 -8.24 10.29
C ILE A 15 3.46 -8.02 8.90
N SER A 16 2.67 -8.24 7.86
CA SER A 16 3.09 -8.04 6.47
C SER A 16 3.52 -6.61 6.19
N MET A 17 2.77 -5.61 6.68
CA MET A 17 3.12 -4.19 6.49
C MET A 17 4.40 -3.81 7.26
N VAL A 18 4.60 -4.35 8.46
CA VAL A 18 5.86 -4.17 9.21
C VAL A 18 7.03 -4.79 8.46
N THR A 19 6.90 -6.01 7.96
CA THR A 19 7.93 -6.66 7.15
C THR A 19 8.24 -5.84 5.90
N TYR A 20 7.22 -5.32 5.21
CA TYR A 20 7.41 -4.50 4.03
C TYR A 20 8.16 -3.19 4.36
N ALA A 21 7.80 -2.53 5.47
CA ALA A 21 8.51 -1.34 5.94
C ALA A 21 9.99 -1.64 6.23
N LEU A 22 10.30 -2.77 6.89
CA LEU A 22 11.69 -3.20 7.16
C LEU A 22 12.49 -3.44 5.88
N ILE A 23 11.87 -4.00 4.84
CA ILE A 23 12.51 -4.19 3.53
C ILE A 23 12.85 -2.84 2.91
N ILE A 24 11.91 -1.89 2.87
CA ILE A 24 12.14 -0.55 2.30
C ILE A 24 13.20 0.22 3.08
N ILE A 25 13.18 0.16 4.41
CA ILE A 25 14.20 0.77 5.27
C ILE A 25 15.58 0.16 4.97
N SER A 26 15.66 -1.16 4.83
CA SER A 26 16.91 -1.86 4.52
C SER A 26 17.46 -1.47 3.14
N ILE A 27 16.60 -1.36 2.13
CA ILE A 27 16.96 -0.86 0.79
C ILE A 27 17.49 0.57 0.90
N HIS A 28 16.78 1.46 1.58
CA HIS A 28 17.18 2.86 1.69
C HIS A 28 18.51 3.05 2.44
N LYS A 29 18.75 2.24 3.48
CA LYS A 29 20.03 2.24 4.22
C LYS A 29 21.19 1.78 3.35
N ARG A 30 21.00 0.74 2.53
CA ARG A 30 22.05 0.19 1.64
C ARG A 30 22.25 1.00 0.36
N ARG A 31 21.28 1.83 -0.02
CA ARG A 31 21.31 2.70 -1.21
C ARG A 31 22.52 3.64 -1.28
N ARG A 32 23.08 4.02 -0.12
CA ARG A 32 24.30 4.85 -0.06
C ARG A 32 25.59 4.10 -0.40
N HIS A 33 25.60 2.78 -0.24
CA HIS A 33 26.77 1.95 -0.45
C HIS A 33 26.75 1.23 -1.81
N GLU A 34 25.57 0.93 -2.34
CA GLU A 34 25.40 0.14 -3.56
C GLU A 34 24.63 0.95 -4.63
N PRO A 35 25.28 1.40 -5.72
CA PRO A 35 24.62 2.20 -6.76
C PRO A 35 23.53 1.41 -7.50
N VAL A 36 23.61 0.08 -7.53
CA VAL A 36 22.58 -0.81 -8.11
C VAL A 36 21.20 -0.60 -7.44
N LEU A 37 21.20 -0.25 -6.14
CA LEU A 37 19.97 0.01 -5.38
C LEU A 37 19.34 1.37 -5.70
N ASN A 38 20.00 2.22 -6.50
CA ASN A 38 19.43 3.48 -7.00
C ASN A 38 18.52 3.31 -8.22
N GLY A 39 18.47 2.11 -8.81
CA GLY A 39 17.73 1.86 -10.05
C GLY A 39 16.22 2.16 -9.97
N SER A 40 15.62 2.41 -11.13
CA SER A 40 14.19 2.71 -11.30
C SER A 40 13.27 1.73 -10.55
N PHE A 41 13.62 0.44 -10.57
CA PHE A 41 12.86 -0.60 -9.86
C PHE A 41 12.70 -0.32 -8.35
N PHE A 42 13.78 -0.01 -7.64
CA PHE A 42 13.71 0.21 -6.20
C PHE A 42 12.93 1.47 -5.85
N ARG A 43 13.00 2.50 -6.72
CA ARG A 43 12.17 3.70 -6.60
C ARG A 43 10.69 3.39 -6.78
N LEU A 44 10.34 2.56 -7.77
CA LEU A 44 8.97 2.07 -7.96
C LEU A 44 8.48 1.26 -6.74
N CYS A 45 9.31 0.37 -6.18
CA CYS A 45 8.96 -0.38 -4.97
C CYS A 45 8.70 0.52 -3.75
N THR A 46 9.46 1.62 -3.59
CA THR A 46 9.22 2.60 -2.52
C THR A 46 7.90 3.34 -2.74
N ILE A 47 7.57 3.72 -3.97
CA ILE A 47 6.28 4.35 -4.28
C ILE A 47 5.13 3.38 -4.00
N ASN A 48 5.27 2.10 -4.42
CA ASN A 48 4.27 1.05 -4.18
C ASN A 48 4.01 0.85 -2.68
N PHE A 49 5.06 0.88 -1.86
CA PHE A 49 4.92 0.79 -0.40
C PHE A 49 4.01 1.88 0.17
N PHE A 50 4.14 3.14 -0.29
CA PHE A 50 3.26 4.21 0.17
C PHE A 50 1.81 4.05 -0.30
N ILE A 51 1.61 3.54 -1.51
CA ILE A 51 0.28 3.21 -2.03
C ILE A 51 -0.37 2.11 -1.17
N ASP A 52 0.37 1.04 -0.88
CA ASP A 52 -0.10 -0.07 -0.06
C ASP A 52 -0.34 0.34 1.40
N LEU A 53 0.49 1.24 1.94
CA LEU A 53 0.29 1.80 3.27
C LEU A 53 -0.99 2.64 3.33
N ALA A 54 -1.25 3.47 2.31
CA ALA A 54 -2.48 4.25 2.20
C ALA A 54 -3.70 3.33 2.08
N PHE A 55 -3.61 2.27 1.27
CA PHE A 55 -4.67 1.27 1.12
C PHE A 55 -4.92 0.51 2.44
N PHE A 56 -3.86 0.11 3.13
CA PHE A 56 -3.94 -0.56 4.44
C PHE A 56 -4.62 0.32 5.48
N ALA A 57 -4.22 1.59 5.60
CA ALA A 57 -4.85 2.52 6.51
C ALA A 57 -6.33 2.72 6.14
N GLN A 58 -6.62 2.98 4.86
CA GLN A 58 -7.97 3.23 4.39
C GLN A 58 -8.91 2.05 4.68
N PHE A 59 -8.46 0.83 4.38
CA PHE A 59 -9.24 -0.38 4.58
C PHE A 59 -9.48 -0.68 6.06
N ASN A 60 -8.47 -0.51 6.91
CA ASN A 60 -8.62 -0.79 8.34
C ASN A 60 -9.49 0.25 9.05
N PHE A 61 -9.25 1.54 8.84
CA PHE A 61 -9.98 2.59 9.54
C PHE A 61 -11.40 2.79 8.98
N PHE A 62 -11.56 3.01 7.68
CA PHE A 62 -12.85 3.45 7.13
C PHE A 62 -13.80 2.31 6.76
N MET A 63 -13.27 1.09 6.55
CA MET A 63 -14.08 -0.09 6.23
C MET A 63 -14.19 -1.01 7.44
N ARG A 64 -13.08 -1.59 7.91
CA ARG A 64 -13.10 -2.63 8.97
C ARG A 64 -13.57 -2.06 10.31
N PHE A 65 -12.95 -1.00 10.83
CA PHE A 65 -13.31 -0.46 12.15
C PHE A 65 -14.71 0.16 12.18
N ARG A 66 -15.13 0.82 11.08
CA ARG A 66 -16.51 1.28 10.92
C ARG A 66 -17.52 0.12 10.92
N LYS A 67 -17.26 -0.94 10.14
CA LYS A 67 -18.18 -2.09 10.02
C LYS A 67 -18.38 -2.84 11.34
N TYR A 68 -17.36 -2.91 12.19
CA TYR A 68 -17.44 -3.60 13.49
C TYR A 68 -17.75 -2.69 14.67
N GLY A 69 -18.11 -1.43 14.42
CA GLY A 69 -18.55 -0.47 15.44
C GLY A 69 -17.45 -0.01 16.39
N LEU A 70 -16.18 -0.23 16.05
CA LEU A 70 -15.04 0.21 16.87
C LEU A 70 -14.88 1.73 16.90
N LEU A 71 -15.52 2.43 15.96
CA LEU A 71 -15.57 3.89 15.85
C LEU A 71 -16.95 4.46 16.24
N ASN A 72 -17.85 3.66 16.82
CA ASN A 72 -19.22 4.11 17.11
C ASN A 72 -19.26 5.34 18.01
N PHE A 73 -18.39 5.43 19.03
CA PHE A 73 -18.30 6.62 19.89
C PHE A 73 -18.07 7.92 19.10
N PHE A 74 -17.29 7.86 18.01
CA PHE A 74 -16.95 9.01 17.17
C PHE A 74 -18.14 9.40 16.27
N PHE A 75 -18.88 8.40 15.80
CA PHE A 75 -20.07 8.58 14.96
C PHE A 75 -21.31 8.98 15.75
N GLU A 76 -21.44 8.53 16.99
CA GLU A 76 -22.48 8.95 17.93
C GLU A 76 -22.37 10.45 18.25
N ALA A 77 -21.13 10.97 18.36
CA ALA A 77 -20.88 12.40 18.53
C ALA A 77 -21.15 13.23 17.25
N ASN A 78 -21.20 12.61 16.07
CA ASN A 78 -21.32 13.28 14.78
C ASN A 78 -22.20 12.49 13.79
N PRO A 79 -23.54 12.44 14.01
CA PRO A 79 -24.44 11.57 13.26
C PRO A 79 -24.49 11.88 11.76
N ASN A 80 -24.25 13.14 11.36
CA ASN A 80 -24.21 13.54 9.94
C ASN A 80 -23.07 12.85 9.16
N LEU A 81 -21.98 12.46 9.83
CA LEU A 81 -20.87 11.75 9.20
C LEU A 81 -21.25 10.31 8.82
N LEU A 82 -22.24 9.69 9.48
CA LEU A 82 -22.70 8.34 9.13
C LEU A 82 -23.37 8.27 7.77
N VAL A 83 -23.92 9.38 7.27
CA VAL A 83 -24.61 9.45 5.97
C VAL A 83 -23.63 9.65 4.84
N VAL A 84 -22.64 10.53 5.02
CA VAL A 84 -21.73 10.96 3.94
C VAL A 84 -20.47 10.11 3.87
N LEU A 85 -19.90 9.74 5.03
CA LEU A 85 -18.60 9.06 5.09
C LEU A 85 -18.58 7.67 4.44
N PRO A 86 -19.64 6.83 4.48
CA PRO A 86 -19.63 5.54 3.80
C PRO A 86 -19.45 5.66 2.28
N GLY A 87 -20.11 6.63 1.65
CA GLY A 87 -20.02 6.86 0.20
C GLY A 87 -18.62 7.32 -0.21
N ILE A 88 -18.08 8.31 0.50
CA ILE A 88 -16.71 8.82 0.27
C ILE A 88 -15.68 7.71 0.52
N SER A 89 -15.81 6.98 1.62
CA SER A 89 -14.92 5.87 1.97
C SER A 89 -14.90 4.79 0.89
N LEU A 90 -16.08 4.43 0.35
CA LEU A 90 -16.20 3.43 -0.71
C LEU A 90 -15.55 3.91 -2.01
N GLY A 91 -15.78 5.18 -2.40
CA GLY A 91 -15.14 5.78 -3.57
C GLY A 91 -13.61 5.78 -3.47
N ILE A 92 -13.08 6.23 -2.33
CA ILE A 92 -11.64 6.22 -2.05
C ILE A 92 -11.10 4.78 -2.06
N HIS A 93 -11.85 3.81 -1.51
CA HIS A 93 -11.44 2.41 -1.51
C HIS A 93 -11.19 1.87 -2.91
N TYR A 94 -12.16 2.06 -3.81
CA TYR A 94 -12.06 1.56 -5.18
C TYR A 94 -11.00 2.31 -5.98
N TYR A 95 -10.86 3.62 -5.76
CA TYR A 95 -9.79 4.39 -6.35
C TYR A 95 -8.41 3.86 -5.95
N LEU A 96 -8.14 3.72 -4.65
CA LEU A 96 -6.86 3.19 -4.16
C LEU A 96 -6.60 1.77 -4.66
N LYS A 97 -7.63 0.93 -4.69
CA LYS A 97 -7.53 -0.43 -5.24
C LYS A 97 -7.10 -0.42 -6.71
N PHE A 98 -7.63 0.51 -7.51
CA PHE A 98 -7.23 0.69 -8.90
C PHE A 98 -5.78 1.17 -9.02
N VAL A 99 -5.36 2.10 -8.16
CA VAL A 99 -3.97 2.58 -8.11
C VAL A 99 -3.00 1.44 -7.78
N VAL A 100 -3.32 0.57 -6.82
CA VAL A 100 -2.53 -0.64 -6.51
C VAL A 100 -2.42 -1.57 -7.72
N TYR A 101 -3.50 -1.77 -8.47
CA TYR A 101 -3.44 -2.62 -9.66
C TYR A 101 -2.58 -2.03 -10.77
N ILE A 102 -2.67 -0.72 -11.00
CA ILE A 102 -1.81 -0.04 -11.98
C ILE A 102 -0.35 -0.10 -11.55
N SER A 103 -0.03 0.10 -10.27
CA SER A 103 1.35 0.07 -9.80
C SER A 103 2.00 -1.29 -10.00
N GLU A 104 1.27 -2.39 -9.75
CA GLU A 104 1.73 -3.75 -10.05
C GLU A 104 2.00 -3.96 -11.56
N VAL A 105 1.12 -3.45 -12.42
CA VAL A 105 1.32 -3.49 -13.89
C VAL A 105 2.58 -2.70 -14.30
N ILE A 106 2.81 -1.53 -13.71
CA ILE A 106 4.00 -0.70 -13.97
C ILE A 106 5.28 -1.43 -13.53
N ILE A 107 5.26 -2.07 -12.36
CA ILE A 107 6.40 -2.84 -11.86
C ILE A 107 6.70 -4.03 -12.79
N ALA A 108 5.66 -4.76 -13.22
CA ALA A 108 5.79 -5.86 -14.16
C ALA A 108 6.35 -5.39 -15.52
N ALA A 109 5.85 -4.27 -16.05
CA ALA A 109 6.35 -3.68 -17.29
C ALA A 109 7.82 -3.22 -17.17
N ASN A 110 8.21 -2.63 -16.04
CA ASN A 110 9.60 -2.25 -15.77
C ASN A 110 10.50 -3.49 -15.77
N ARG A 111 10.05 -4.59 -15.15
CA ARG A 111 10.80 -5.86 -15.12
C ARG A 111 10.91 -6.52 -16.49
N LEU A 112 9.83 -6.51 -17.27
CA LEU A 112 9.83 -7.01 -18.64
C LEU A 112 10.78 -6.19 -19.52
N THR A 113 10.78 -4.87 -19.39
CA THR A 113 11.67 -3.98 -20.15
C THR A 113 13.13 -4.25 -19.84
N ALA A 114 13.46 -4.46 -18.55
CA ALA A 114 14.81 -4.83 -18.13
C ALA A 114 15.26 -6.19 -18.73
N ALA A 115 14.33 -7.14 -18.90
CA ALA A 115 14.63 -8.45 -19.48
C ALA A 115 14.77 -8.41 -21.02
N ILE A 116 13.93 -7.64 -21.72
CA ILE A 116 13.95 -7.54 -23.18
C ILE A 116 15.14 -6.68 -23.67
N ARG A 117 15.49 -5.63 -22.94
CA ARG A 117 16.54 -4.66 -23.35
C ARG A 117 17.55 -4.40 -22.23
N PRO A 118 18.38 -5.38 -21.85
CA PRO A 118 19.32 -5.24 -20.73
C PRO A 118 20.32 -4.09 -20.95
N VAL A 119 20.86 -3.96 -22.16
CA VAL A 119 21.88 -2.94 -22.50
C VAL A 119 21.33 -1.50 -22.44
N SER A 120 20.09 -1.29 -22.90
CA SER A 120 19.46 0.04 -22.83
C SER A 120 18.94 0.38 -21.43
N TYR A 121 18.64 -0.63 -20.61
CA TYR A 121 18.14 -0.45 -19.25
C TYR A 121 19.26 0.00 -18.30
N GLU A 122 20.50 -0.46 -18.48
CA GLU A 122 21.65 0.02 -17.71
C GLU A 122 21.98 1.50 -17.97
N MET A 123 21.73 2.02 -19.19
CA MET A 123 21.90 3.44 -19.53
C MET A 123 20.87 4.38 -18.86
N VAL A 124 19.81 3.84 -18.25
CA VAL A 124 18.86 4.61 -17.42
C VAL A 124 19.28 4.60 -15.95
N ILE A 125 20.24 3.74 -15.57
CA ILE A 125 20.74 3.55 -14.20
C ILE A 125 22.07 4.29 -13.98
N LEU A 126 22.89 4.49 -15.02
CA LEU A 126 24.09 5.33 -15.06
C LEU A 126 23.75 6.79 -15.36
#